data_AF-A0A969XZA5-F1
#
_entry.id   AF-A0A969XZA5-F1
#
_cell.length_a   1.000
_cell.length_b   1.000
_cell.length_c   1.000
_cell.angle_alpha   90.00
_cell.angle_beta   90.00
_cell.angle_gamma   90.00
#
_symmetry.space_group_name_H-M   'P 1'
#
loop_
_entity.id
_entity.type
_entity.pdbx_description
1 polymer ?
#
loop_
_entity_poly.entity_id
_entity_poly.type
_entity_poly.pdbx_seq_one_letter_code
_entity_poly.pdbx_strand_id
1 'polypeptide(L)'
;MAKSAKRLKFEDAMARLDEIVEAMEAGEIGIEESIARYEEAMQLASHCRGILDHVEQRIRQIQFDASGQPQVTPFAAAETDTDNDTDDQPPAAGQ
;
A
#
# COMPACT_ATOMS: atom_id res chain seq x y z
N MET A 1 17.51 20.94 -11.71
CA MET A 1 17.91 20.64 -10.31
C MET A 1 16.90 19.64 -9.76
N ALA A 2 17.17 18.33 -9.83
CA ALA A 2 16.25 17.34 -9.28
C ALA A 2 16.36 17.36 -7.75
N LYS A 3 15.36 17.93 -7.08
CA LYS A 3 15.27 17.92 -5.62
C LYS A 3 14.99 16.48 -5.23
N SER A 4 16.00 15.75 -4.73
CA SER A 4 15.79 14.44 -4.12
C SER A 4 14.78 14.62 -2.99
N ALA A 5 13.52 14.29 -3.26
CA ALA A 5 12.48 14.30 -2.26
C ALA A 5 12.91 13.32 -1.17
N LYS A 6 13.35 13.84 -0.04
CA LYS A 6 13.65 13.06 1.14
C LYS A 6 12.34 12.36 1.49
N ARG A 7 12.29 11.02 1.34
CA ARG A 7 11.09 10.25 1.66
C ARG A 7 10.69 10.58 3.09
N LEU A 8 9.45 11.02 3.28
CA LEU A 8 8.88 11.34 4.59
C LEU A 8 8.95 10.09 5.47
N LYS A 9 9.37 10.24 6.73
CA LYS A 9 9.41 9.10 7.67
C LYS A 9 8.00 8.75 8.12
N PHE A 10 7.83 7.56 8.67
CA PHE A 10 6.54 7.10 9.19
C PHE A 10 6.03 8.01 10.32
N GLU A 11 6.89 8.34 11.27
CA GLU A 11 6.54 9.16 12.43
C GLU A 11 6.15 10.57 12.00
N ASP A 12 6.89 11.14 11.05
CA ASP A 12 6.60 12.47 10.50
C ASP A 12 5.26 12.48 9.74
N ALA A 13 4.96 11.42 8.99
CA ALA A 13 3.70 11.28 8.25
C ALA A 13 2.49 11.10 9.18
N MET A 14 2.66 10.32 10.24
CA MET A 14 1.64 10.14 11.29
C MET A 14 1.36 11.43 12.05
N ALA A 15 2.41 12.14 12.50
CA ALA A 15 2.24 13.42 13.18
C ALA A 15 1.48 14.43 12.31
N ARG A 16 1.78 14.47 11.01
CA ARG A 16 1.06 15.32 10.07
C ARG A 16 -0.40 14.91 9.89
N LEU A 17 -0.68 13.60 9.87
CA LEU A 17 -2.05 13.09 9.80
C LEU A 17 -2.87 13.53 11.03
N ASP A 18 -2.29 13.43 12.23
CA ASP A 18 -2.93 13.84 13.48
C ASP A 18 -3.23 15.34 13.46
N GLU A 19 -2.29 16.20 13.04
CA GLU A 19 -2.52 17.64 12.87
C GLU A 19 -3.69 17.95 11.92
N ILE A 20 -3.82 17.18 10.83
CA ILE A 20 -4.91 17.35 9.88
C ILE A 20 -6.24 16.97 10.53
N VAL A 21 -6.29 15.84 11.22
CA VAL A 21 -7.51 15.38 11.91
C VAL A 21 -7.94 16.39 12.97
N GLU A 22 -7.02 16.86 13.81
CA GLU A 22 -7.30 17.89 14.82
C GLU A 22 -7.88 19.16 14.19
N ALA A 23 -7.30 19.61 13.08
CA ALA A 23 -7.80 20.80 12.36
C ALA A 23 -9.20 20.57 11.75
N MET A 24 -9.49 19.37 11.27
CA MET A 24 -10.81 19.02 10.72
C MET A 24 -11.87 18.90 11.82
N GLU A 25 -11.51 18.33 12.98
CA GLU A 25 -12.40 18.18 14.13
C GLU A 25 -12.70 19.50 14.84
N ALA A 26 -11.75 20.46 14.81
CA ALA A 26 -11.97 21.80 15.32
C ALA A 26 -13.10 22.55 14.58
N GLY A 27 -13.40 22.18 13.32
CA GLY A 27 -14.52 22.72 12.56
C GLY A 27 -14.35 24.18 12.11
N GLU A 28 -13.15 24.74 12.25
CA GLU A 28 -12.85 26.15 11.90
C GLU A 28 -12.36 26.32 10.45
N ILE A 29 -12.19 25.22 9.70
CA ILE A 29 -11.73 25.23 8.32
C ILE A 29 -12.89 25.27 7.32
N GLY A 30 -12.73 26.06 6.26
CA GLY A 30 -13.69 26.14 5.16
C GLY A 30 -13.79 24.84 4.36
N ILE A 31 -14.79 24.74 3.48
CA ILE A 31 -15.05 23.53 2.68
C ILE A 31 -13.90 23.24 1.72
N GLU A 32 -13.42 24.25 1.00
CA GLU A 32 -12.31 24.10 0.05
C GLU A 32 -11.04 23.64 0.76
N GLU A 33 -10.77 24.18 1.95
CA GLU A 33 -9.64 23.76 2.76
C GLU A 33 -9.83 22.35 3.33
N SER A 34 -11.04 22.00 3.76
CA SER A 34 -11.36 20.64 4.22
C SER A 34 -11.11 19.59 3.13
N ILE A 35 -11.44 19.90 1.88
CA ILE A 35 -11.16 19.02 0.73
C ILE A 35 -9.64 18.86 0.55
N ALA A 36 -8.89 19.96 0.55
CA ALA A 36 -7.44 19.92 0.40
C ALA A 36 -6.76 19.12 1.54
N ARG A 37 -7.21 19.31 2.79
CA ARG A 37 -6.72 18.56 3.95
C ARG A 37 -7.05 17.08 3.86
N TYR A 38 -8.25 16.73 3.39
CA TYR A 38 -8.64 15.34 3.17
C TYR A 38 -7.76 14.65 2.12
N GLU A 39 -7.48 15.32 1.00
CA GLU A 39 -6.58 14.80 -0.03
C GLU A 39 -5.16 14.58 0.51
N GLU A 40 -4.63 15.53 1.29
CA GLU A 40 -3.35 15.39 1.97
C GLU A 40 -3.35 14.19 2.94
N ALA A 41 -4.39 14.06 3.77
CA ALA A 41 -4.55 12.95 4.70
C ALA A 41 -4.58 11.59 3.98
N MET A 42 -5.26 11.50 2.83
CA MET A 42 -5.31 10.27 2.05
C MET A 42 -3.94 9.88 1.48
N GLN A 43 -3.15 10.86 1.02
CA GLN A 43 -1.80 10.62 0.53
C GLN A 43 -0.88 10.15 1.66
N LEU A 44 -0.97 10.77 2.84
CA LEU A 44 -0.20 10.39 4.02
C LEU A 44 -0.58 8.98 4.50
N ALA A 45 -1.87 8.66 4.57
CA ALA A 45 -2.35 7.33 4.96
C ALA A 45 -1.84 6.23 4.01
N SER A 46 -1.90 6.49 2.69
CA SER A 46 -1.34 5.58 1.67
C SER A 46 0.18 5.39 1.83
N HIS A 47 0.90 6.48 2.10
CA HIS A 47 2.35 6.43 2.34
C HIS A 47 2.70 5.61 3.59
N CYS A 48 2.01 5.85 4.71
CA CYS A 48 2.17 5.07 5.94
C CYS A 48 1.91 3.58 5.70
N ARG A 49 0.85 3.26 4.95
CA ARG A 49 0.54 1.88 4.58
C ARG A 49 1.68 1.22 3.80
N GLY A 50 2.20 1.91 2.79
CA GLY A 50 3.33 1.41 1.99
C GLY A 50 4.60 1.17 2.81
N ILE A 51 4.88 2.03 3.81
CA ILE A 51 6.01 1.79 4.73
C ILE A 51 5.78 0.50 5.53
N LEU A 52 4.59 0.32 6.10
CA LEU A 52 4.27 -0.85 6.91
C LEU A 52 4.33 -2.13 6.07
N ASP A 53 3.77 -2.13 4.86
CA ASP A 53 3.82 -3.29 3.96
C ASP A 53 5.27 -3.67 3.63
N HIS A 54 6.14 -2.68 3.36
CA HIS A 54 7.57 -2.93 3.11
C HIS A 54 8.29 -3.49 4.36
N VAL A 55 7.98 -2.97 5.55
CA VAL A 55 8.52 -3.49 6.81
C VAL A 55 8.07 -4.93 7.04
N GLU A 56 6.79 -5.23 6.82
CA GLU A 56 6.21 -6.55 6.98
C GLU A 56 6.83 -7.57 6.00
N GLN A 57 7.01 -7.18 4.73
CA GLN A 57 7.74 -8.00 3.74
C GLN A 57 9.16 -8.32 4.19
N ARG A 58 9.86 -7.32 4.74
CA ARG A 58 11.23 -7.49 5.23
C ARG A 58 11.31 -8.38 6.47
N ILE A 59 10.32 -8.32 7.36
CA ILE A 59 10.20 -9.25 8.50
C ILE A 59 9.94 -10.67 8.02
N ARG A 60 9.03 -10.88 7.06
CA ARG A 60 8.75 -12.21 6.49
C ARG A 60 9.96 -12.87 5.83
N GLN A 61 10.86 -12.07 5.26
CA GLN A 61 12.12 -12.55 4.69
C GLN A 61 13.13 -13.00 5.75
N ILE A 62 12.93 -12.64 7.01
CA ILE A 62 13.71 -13.15 8.14
C ILE A 62 12.96 -14.38 8.66
N GLN A 63 13.00 -15.50 7.94
CA GLN A 63 12.55 -16.78 8.49
C GLN A 63 13.67 -17.31 9.36
N PHE A 64 13.42 -17.74 10.59
CA PHE A 64 14.44 -18.44 11.37
C PHE A 64 14.23 -19.94 11.17
N ASP A 65 15.28 -20.69 10.84
CA ASP A 65 15.20 -22.16 10.84
C ASP A 65 15.05 -22.71 12.27
N ALA A 66 14.83 -24.02 12.39
CA ALA A 66 14.71 -24.72 13.68
C ALA A 66 15.92 -24.54 14.62
N SER A 67 17.04 -24.00 14.11
CA SER A 67 18.27 -23.71 14.83
C SER A 67 18.41 -22.23 15.22
N GLY A 68 17.43 -21.37 14.88
CA GLY A 68 17.44 -19.94 15.15
C GLY A 68 18.27 -19.12 14.17
N GLN A 69 18.62 -19.65 12.99
CA GLN A 69 19.39 -18.91 11.98
C GLN A 69 18.49 -18.26 10.92
N PRO A 70 18.73 -17.00 10.52
CA PRO A 70 17.91 -16.31 9.53
C PRO A 70 18.11 -16.90 8.12
N GLN A 71 17.09 -17.59 7.63
CA GLN A 71 16.86 -18.04 6.27
C GLN A 71 16.09 -16.96 5.49
N VAL A 72 16.64 -16.54 4.36
CA VAL A 72 15.98 -15.61 3.43
C VAL A 72 15.45 -16.42 2.26
N THR A 73 14.15 -16.70 2.21
CA THR A 73 13.53 -17.30 1.02
C THR A 73 13.30 -16.20 -0.03
N PRO A 74 13.86 -16.31 -1.25
CA PRO A 74 13.58 -15.39 -2.34
C PRO A 74 12.08 -15.39 -2.68
N PHE A 75 11.53 -14.21 -2.94
CA PHE A 75 10.16 -14.05 -3.39
C PHE A 75 10.00 -14.69 -4.78
N ALA A 76 9.37 -15.85 -4.86
CA ALA A 76 8.78 -16.32 -6.10
C ALA A 76 7.53 -15.47 -6.33
N ALA A 77 7.61 -14.54 -7.28
CA ALA A 77 6.41 -13.86 -7.78
C ALA A 77 5.47 -14.97 -8.27
N ALA A 78 4.32 -15.10 -7.61
CA ALA A 78 3.27 -16.01 -8.05
C ALA A 78 3.00 -15.66 -9.51
N GLU A 79 3.29 -16.62 -10.38
CA GLU A 79 2.93 -16.60 -11.78
C GLU A 79 1.43 -16.32 -11.80
N THR A 80 1.05 -15.22 -12.45
CA THR A 80 -0.32 -14.96 -12.81
C THR A 80 -0.79 -16.17 -13.60
N ASP A 81 -1.72 -16.93 -13.03
CA ASP A 81 -2.51 -17.93 -13.74
C ASP A 81 -3.40 -17.18 -14.75
N THR A 82 -2.76 -16.67 -15.80
CA THR A 82 -3.36 -16.45 -17.10
C THR A 82 -3.37 -17.81 -17.74
N ASP A 83 -4.51 -18.49 -17.68
CA ASP A 83 -5.12 -19.26 -18.77
C ASP A 83 -6.18 -20.21 -18.19
N ASN A 84 -7.44 -19.80 -18.24
CA ASN A 84 -8.46 -20.75 -18.65
C ASN A 84 -9.57 -20.02 -19.42
N ASP A 85 -9.16 -19.51 -20.58
CA ASP A 85 -10.04 -19.31 -21.72
C ASP A 85 -10.40 -20.71 -22.25
N THR A 86 -11.31 -21.43 -21.57
CA THR A 86 -11.96 -22.58 -22.23
C THR A 86 -13.04 -22.01 -23.16
N ASP A 87 -12.59 -21.76 -24.38
CA ASP A 87 -13.32 -21.89 -25.62
C ASP A 87 -14.19 -23.17 -25.58
N ASP A 88 -15.47 -23.06 -25.21
CA ASP A 88 -16.48 -24.11 -25.43
C ASP A 88 -17.75 -23.49 -26.00
N GLN A 89 -17.69 -23.19 -27.30
CA GLN A 89 -18.85 -23.17 -28.17
C GLN A 89 -18.40 -23.49 -29.61
N PRO A 90 -19.19 -24.14 -30.50
CA PRO A 90 -20.31 -25.08 -30.38
C PRO A 90 -20.00 -26.42 -31.12
N PRO A 91 -21.00 -27.28 -31.45
CA PRO A 91 -21.52 -27.13 -32.81
C PRO A 91 -23.05 -27.21 -32.90
N ALA A 92 -23.58 -26.42 -33.83
CA ALA A 92 -24.95 -26.47 -34.28
C ALA A 92 -25.33 -27.84 -34.87
N ALA A 93 -26.49 -28.35 -34.47
CA ALA A 93 -27.35 -29.26 -35.24
C ALA A 93 -28.78 -28.93 -34.76
N GLY A 94 -29.73 -28.48 -35.58
CA GLY A 94 -30.01 -28.95 -36.93
C GLY A 94 -31.12 -29.99 -36.87
N GLN A 95 -32.32 -29.58 -36.45
CA GLN A 95 -33.65 -30.07 -36.87
C GLN A 95 -34.74 -29.24 -36.18
#